data_AF-A0A7W9FDE6-F1
#
_entry.id   AF-A0A7W9FDE6-F1
#
_cell.length_a   1.000
_cell.length_b   1.000
_cell.length_c   1.000
_cell.angle_alpha   90.00
_cell.angle_beta   90.00
_cell.angle_gamma   90.00
#
_symmetry.space_group_name_H-M   'P 1'
#
loop_
_entity.id
_entity.type
_entity.pdbx_description
1 polymer ?
#
loop_
_entity_poly.entity_id
_entity_poly.type
_entity_poly.pdbx_seq_one_letter_code
_entity_poly.pdbx_strand_id
1 'polypeptide(L)' 'MSDPQNTQGTPGADEEADTASGGTPDNPDELLEEETTDDEGRPLENPSGG' A
#
# COMPACT_ATOMS: atom_id res chain seq x y z
N MET A 1 -18.48 -4.69 18.17
CA MET A 1 -19.08 -3.35 18.25
C MET A 1 -18.37 -2.51 17.21
N SER A 2 -19.06 -2.03 16.18
CA SER A 2 -18.46 -1.23 15.09
C SER A 2 -18.39 0.24 15.50
N ASP A 3 -17.28 0.90 15.16
CA ASP A 3 -17.01 2.31 15.43
C ASP A 3 -18.06 3.20 14.70
N PRO A 4 -18.75 4.12 15.40
CA PRO A 4 -19.74 5.00 14.79
C PRO A 4 -19.17 5.99 13.75
N GLN A 5 -17.85 6.11 13.64
CA GLN A 5 -17.19 6.94 12.61
C GLN A 5 -16.96 6.21 11.29
N ASN A 6 -17.13 4.89 11.24
CA ASN A 6 -16.97 4.15 10.00
C ASN A 6 -18.26 4.20 9.16
N THR A 7 -18.38 5.24 8.33
CA THR A 7 -19.49 5.42 7.39
C THR A 7 -19.47 4.41 6.24
N GLN A 8 -18.33 3.76 6.04
CA GLN A 8 -18.18 2.59 5.20
C GLN A 8 -18.55 1.41 6.11
N GLY A 9 -19.63 0.68 5.80
CA GLY A 9 -20.04 -0.49 6.59
C GLY A 9 -18.84 -1.41 6.87
N THR A 10 -18.88 -2.14 7.98
CA THR A 10 -17.90 -3.22 8.20
C THR A 10 -18.21 -4.29 7.14
N PRO A 11 -17.28 -4.65 6.23
CA PRO A 11 -17.56 -5.69 5.25
C PRO A 11 -18.03 -6.96 5.97
N GLY A 12 -19.10 -7.58 5.48
CA GLY A 12 -19.58 -8.86 5.98
C GLY A 12 -18.51 -9.94 5.91
N ALA A 13 -18.72 -11.04 6.63
CA ALA A 13 -17.75 -12.14 6.71
C ALA A 13 -17.41 -12.77 5.33
N ASP A 14 -18.30 -12.61 4.36
CA ASP A 14 -18.18 -13.10 2.99
C ASP A 14 -18.09 -11.96 1.95
N GLU A 15 -18.04 -10.71 2.40
CA GLU A 15 -17.84 -9.55 1.54
C GLU A 15 -16.35 -9.23 1.47
N GLU A 16 -15.74 -9.67 0.37
CA GLU A 16 -14.39 -9.26 0.00
C GLU A 16 -14.34 -7.73 -0.06
N ALA A 17 -13.30 -7.15 0.52
CA ALA A 17 -13.03 -5.74 0.29
C ALA A 17 -12.85 -5.54 -1.22
N ASP A 18 -13.48 -4.52 -1.80
CA ASP A 18 -13.20 -4.06 -3.17
C ASP A 18 -11.77 -3.46 -3.20
N THR A 19 -10.77 -4.30 -3.00
CA THR A 19 -9.39 -3.98 -3.32
C THR A 19 -9.39 -3.84 -4.82
N ALA A 20 -9.08 -2.63 -5.33
CA ALA A 20 -8.82 -2.44 -6.74
C ALA A 20 -7.99 -3.63 -7.23
N SER A 21 -8.42 -4.28 -8.32
CA SER A 21 -7.75 -5.43 -8.93
C SER A 21 -6.39 -5.04 -9.52
N GLY A 22 -5.59 -4.27 -8.78
CA GLY A 22 -4.16 -4.12 -8.98
C GLY A 22 -3.54 -5.43 -8.54
N GLY A 23 -3.50 -6.39 -9.46
CA GLY A 23 -2.74 -7.62 -9.26
C GLY A 23 -1.30 -7.29 -8.86
N THR A 24 -0.58 -8.30 -8.37
CA THR A 24 0.85 -8.16 -8.14
C THR A 24 1.51 -7.65 -9.42
N PRO A 25 2.28 -6.56 -9.36
CA PRO A 25 2.95 -6.04 -10.54
C PRO A 25 3.85 -7.12 -11.15
N ASP A 26 3.96 -7.13 -12.47
CA ASP A 26 4.74 -8.16 -13.19
C ASP A 26 6.22 -8.18 -12.75
N ASN A 27 6.76 -7.04 -12.31
CA ASN A 27 8.10 -6.91 -11.74
C ASN A 27 8.04 -6.07 -10.45
N PRO A 28 7.81 -6.70 -9.29
CA PRO A 28 7.77 -5.98 -8.01
C PRO A 28 9.14 -5.41 -7.63
N ASP A 29 10.23 -6.09 -8.01
CA ASP A 29 11.58 -5.68 -7.64
C ASP A 29 11.97 -4.34 -8.29
N GLU A 30 11.67 -4.16 -9.58
CA GLU A 30 11.96 -2.90 -10.30
C GLU A 30 11.16 -1.72 -9.72
N LEU A 31 9.89 -1.95 -9.36
CA LEU A 31 9.06 -0.93 -8.73
C LEU A 31 9.58 -0.54 -7.35
N LEU A 32 9.98 -1.53 -6.55
CA LEU A 32 10.54 -1.28 -5.22
C LEU A 32 11.87 -0.51 -5.32
N GLU A 33 12.70 -0.84 -6.31
CA GLU A 33 13.94 -0.10 -6.56
C GLU A 33 13.63 1.37 -6.91
N GLU A 34 12.70 1.64 -7.83
CA GLU A 34 12.30 3.00 -8.22
C GLU A 34 11.64 3.78 -7.06
N GLU A 35 10.83 3.13 -6.23
CA GLU A 35 10.14 3.79 -5.12
C GLU A 35 11.03 4.03 -3.89
N THR A 36 12.12 3.27 -3.74
CA THR A 36 12.98 3.33 -2.54
C THR A 36 14.37 3.89 -2.81
N THR A 37 14.68 4.20 -4.07
CA THR A 37 15.99 4.65 -4.50
C THR A 37 15.87 5.92 -5.34
N ASP A 38 16.81 6.85 -5.21
CA ASP A 38 16.87 8.05 -6.06
C ASP A 38 17.45 7.76 -7.46
N ASP A 39 17.42 8.76 -8.34
CA ASP A 39 17.96 8.68 -9.71
C ASP A 39 19.47 8.33 -9.76
N GLU A 40 20.18 8.50 -8.64
CA GLU A 40 21.61 8.17 -8.48
C GLU A 40 21.83 6.77 -7.91
N GLY A 41 20.76 5.99 -7.68
CA GLY A 41 20.84 4.63 -7.14
C GLY A 41 21.07 4.58 -5.63
N ARG A 42 20.82 5.68 -4.90
CA ARG A 42 20.98 5.75 -3.44
C ARG A 42 19.63 5.56 -2.75
N PRO A 43 19.58 4.85 -1.61
CA PRO A 43 18.35 4.73 -0.84
C PRO A 43 17.79 6.11 -0.48
N LEU A 44 16.48 6.29 -0.66
CA LEU A 44 15.80 7.52 -0.25
C LEU A 44 15.91 7.72 1.26
N GLU A 45 16.18 8.95 1.70
CA GLU A 45 16.21 9.28 3.12
C GLU A 45 14.81 9.13 3.73
N ASN A 46 14.68 8.25 4.72
CA ASN A 46 13.42 8.10 5.43
C ASN A 46 13.25 9.26 6.43
N PRO A 47 12.22 10.13 6.27
CA PRO A 47 12.02 11.27 7.15
C PRO A 47 11.67 10.89 8.60
N SER A 48 11.36 9.61 8.86
CA SER A 48 11.14 9.09 10.22
C SER A 48 12.44 8.75 10.98
N GLY A 49 13.61 8.98 10.38
CA GLY A 49 14.93 8.62 10.92
C GLY A 49 15.61 9.69 11.78
N GLY A 50 14.89 10.33 12.70
CA GLY A 50 15.42 11.34 13.63
C GLY A 50 14.78 11.29 15.01
#